data_AF-A0A520GVV1-F1
#
_entry.id   AF-A0A520GVV1-F1
#
_cell.length_a   1.000
_cell.length_b   1.000
_cell.length_c   1.000
_cell.angle_alpha   90.00
_cell.angle_beta   90.00
_cell.angle_gamma   90.00
#
_symmetry.space_group_name_H-M   'P 1'
#
loop_
_entity.id
_entity.type
_entity.pdbx_description
1 polymer ?
#
loop_
_entity_poly.entity_id
_entity_poly.type
_entity_poly.pdbx_seq_one_letter_code
_entity_poly.pdbx_strand_id
1 'polypeptide(L)' 'MALIITSPLRGWAAPLDSVPDPVFAERMMGDGVAIHPLDDTVCAPAQHMPGSAPPVSCPH' A
#
# COMPACT_ATOMS: atom_id res chain seq x y z
N MET A 1 20.59 -4.99 -3.97
CA MET A 1 19.40 -5.82 -3.68
C MET A 1 18.18 -4.91 -3.79
N ALA A 2 17.16 -5.26 -4.57
CA ALA A 2 15.94 -4.46 -4.70
C ALA A 2 14.79 -5.15 -3.96
N LEU A 3 14.03 -4.38 -3.17
CA LEU A 3 12.81 -4.85 -2.53
C LEU A 3 11.63 -4.51 -3.45
N ILE A 4 10.85 -5.51 -3.85
CA ILE A 4 9.64 -5.33 -4.65
C ILE A 4 8.47 -5.16 -3.68
N ILE A 5 7.76 -4.04 -3.82
CA ILE A 5 6.52 -3.76 -3.09
C ILE A 5 5.36 -3.90 -4.07
N THR A 6 4.40 -4.75 -3.74
CA THR A 6 3.17 -4.94 -4.51
C THR A 6 2.06 -4.05 -3.98
N SER A 7 1.06 -3.76 -4.81
CA SER A 7 -0.10 -2.98 -4.35
C SER A 7 -0.84 -3.72 -3.23
N PRO A 8 -1.13 -3.06 -2.09
CA PRO A 8 -1.88 -3.68 -1.00
C PRO A 8 -3.38 -3.81 -1.30
N LEU A 9 -3.90 -3.15 -2.34
CA LEU A 9 -5.32 -3.21 -2.72
C LEU A 9 -5.52 -2.84 -4.19
N ARG A 10 -6.68 -3.16 -4.75
CA ARG A 10 -7.04 -2.78 -6.12
C ARG A 10 -7.45 -1.31 -6.16
N GLY A 11 -6.86 -0.54 -7.07
CA GLY A 11 -7.06 0.89 -7.10
C GLY A 11 -6.24 1.63 -8.14
N TRP A 12 -6.39 2.96 -8.17
CA TRP A 12 -5.56 3.85 -8.98
C TRP A 12 -4.48 4.50 -8.13
N ALA A 13 -3.23 4.41 -8.60
CA ALA A 13 -2.11 5.08 -7.96
C ALA A 13 -2.19 6.60 -8.20
N ALA A 14 -1.92 7.38 -7.16
CA ALA A 14 -1.91 8.83 -7.17
C ALA A 14 -0.68 9.37 -6.43
N PRO A 15 -0.16 10.55 -6.82
CA PRO A 15 0.96 11.17 -6.11
C PRO A 15 0.54 11.57 -4.69
N LEU A 16 1.47 11.49 -3.74
CA LEU A 16 1.18 11.80 -2.33
C LEU A 16 0.72 13.26 -2.15
N ASP A 17 1.26 14.18 -2.96
CA ASP A 17 0.91 15.60 -2.99
C ASP A 17 -0.57 15.87 -3.37
N SER A 18 -1.29 14.89 -3.91
CA SER A 18 -2.72 15.00 -4.25
C SER A 18 -3.66 14.62 -3.10
N VAL A 19 -3.11 14.09 -2.00
CA VAL A 19 -3.89 13.71 -0.82
C VAL A 19 -4.29 14.98 -0.05
N PRO A 20 -5.55 15.14 0.38
CA PRO A 20 -6.02 16.36 1.05
C PRO A 20 -5.48 16.55 2.48
N ASP A 21 -4.81 15.55 3.03
CA ASP A 21 -4.25 15.57 4.38
C ASP A 21 -2.75 15.94 4.32
N PRO A 22 -2.34 17.04 5.00
CA PRO A 22 -0.97 17.55 4.95
C PRO A 22 0.06 16.56 5.50
N VAL A 23 -0.32 15.67 6.43
CA VAL A 23 0.60 14.66 6.98
C VAL A 23 1.13 13.75 5.87
N PHE A 24 0.28 13.43 4.89
CA PHE A 24 0.66 12.65 3.72
C PHE A 24 1.21 13.54 2.60
N ALA A 25 0.53 14.64 2.25
CA ALA A 25 0.96 15.51 1.15
C ALA A 25 2.36 16.10 1.35
N GLU A 26 2.74 16.38 2.60
CA GLU A 26 4.07 16.89 2.96
C GLU A 26 5.06 15.78 3.29
N ARG A 27 4.71 14.50 3.08
CA ARG A 27 5.56 13.32 3.30
C ARG A 27 6.10 13.24 4.73
N MET A 28 5.31 13.70 5.71
CA MET A 28 5.73 13.71 7.12
C MET A 28 5.94 12.29 7.67
N MET A 29 5.22 11.29 7.14
CA MET A 29 5.40 9.88 7.47
C MET A 29 6.46 9.15 6.62
N GLY A 30 7.05 9.85 5.64
CA GLY A 30 7.97 9.30 4.66
C GLY A 30 7.42 9.31 3.23
N ASP A 31 8.26 8.88 2.29
CA ASP A 31 7.92 8.78 0.87
C ASP A 31 6.98 7.60 0.58
N GLY A 32 6.19 7.73 -0.47
CA GLY A 32 5.27 6.68 -0.89
C GLY A 32 4.36 7.09 -2.05
N VAL A 33 3.27 6.34 -2.21
CA VAL A 33 2.23 6.56 -3.22
C VAL A 33 0.87 6.39 -2.57
N ALA A 34 -0.10 7.20 -2.98
CA ALA A 34 -1.49 7.04 -2.56
C ALA A 34 -2.22 6.09 -3.52
N ILE A 35 -3.24 5.37 -3.03
CA ILE A 35 -4.07 4.49 -3.85
C ILE A 35 -5.53 4.84 -3.59
N HIS A 36 -6.27 5.16 -4.65
CA HIS A 36 -7.72 5.29 -4.60
C HIS A 36 -8.33 3.88 -4.70
N PRO A 37 -8.98 3.37 -3.63
CA PRO A 37 -9.48 2.01 -3.61
C PRO A 37 -10.64 1.81 -4.59
N LEU A 38 -10.63 0.66 -5.25
CA LEU A 38 -11.76 0.16 -6.06
C LEU A 38 -12.54 -0.94 -5.34
N ASP A 39 -11.90 -1.60 -4.37
CA ASP A 39 -12.45 -2.70 -3.57
C ASP A 39 -12.03 -2.53 -2.10
N ASP A 40 -12.74 -3.21 -1.19
CA ASP A 40 -12.53 -3.10 0.28
C ASP A 40 -11.54 -4.14 0.84
N THR A 41 -10.89 -4.93 -0.03
CA THR A 41 -9.94 -5.97 0.38
C THR A 41 -8.51 -5.45 0.41
N VAL A 42 -7.85 -5.59 1.56
CA VAL A 42 -6.45 -5.20 1.78
C VAL A 42 -5.56 -6.43 1.98
N CYS A 43 -4.43 -6.44 1.28
CA CYS A 43 -3.44 -7.49 1.18
C CYS A 43 -2.07 -7.01 1.68
N ALA A 44 -1.19 -7.95 2.02
CA ALA A 44 0.19 -7.61 2.38
C ALA A 44 0.95 -7.08 1.14
N PRO A 45 1.61 -5.90 1.23
CA PRO A 45 2.35 -5.30 0.10
C PRO A 45 3.74 -5.92 -0.11
N ALA A 46 4.19 -6.78 0.80
CA ALA A 46 5.44 -7.53 0.69
C ALA A 46 5.30 -8.86 1.43
N GLN A 47 6.15 -9.83 1.07
CA GLN A 47 6.20 -11.11 1.78
C GLN A 47 6.64 -10.89 3.23
N HIS A 48 5.88 -11.46 4.16
CA HIS A 48 6.28 -11.54 5.56
C HIS A 48 7.17 -12.78 5.75
N MET A 49 8.18 -12.68 6.62
CA MET A 49 8.92 -13.84 7.11
C MET A 49 7.95 -14.73 7.93
N PRO A 50 7.90 -16.06 7.72
CA PRO A 50 6.86 -16.90 8.28
C PRO A 50 6.79 -16.83 9.81
N GLY A 51 5.62 -16.43 10.35
CA GLY A 51 5.33 -16.46 11.79
C GLY A 51 4.37 -15.40 12.34
N SER A 52 3.93 -14.40 11.55
CA SER A 52 3.18 -13.25 12.10
C SER A 52 1.75 -13.03 11.58
N ALA A 53 1.31 -13.66 10.50
CA ALA A 53 -0.09 -13.51 10.03
C ALA A 53 -0.58 -14.73 9.22
N PRO A 54 -1.89 -15.09 9.30
CA PRO A 54 -2.47 -16.08 8.40
C PRO A 54 -2.34 -15.60 6.94
N PRO A 55 -2.25 -16.51 5.96
CA PRO A 55 -2.16 -16.13 4.56
C PRO A 55 -3.47 -15.45 4.16
N VAL A 56 -3.45 -14.12 4.05
CA VAL A 56 -4.49 -13.39 3.34
C VAL A 56 -4.35 -13.82 1.88
N SER A 57 -5.03 -14.91 1.52
CA SER A 57 -5.08 -15.41 0.15
C SER A 57 -5.95 -14.44 -0.64
N CYS A 58 -5.33 -13.36 -1.10
CA CYS A 58 -5.99 -12.42 -1.97
C CYS A 58 -6.20 -13.07 -3.34
N PRO A 59 -7.44 -13.17 -3.83
CA PRO A 59 -7.69 -13.58 -5.20
C PRO A 59 -7.06 -12.50 -6.09
N HIS A 60 -6.06 -12.88 -6.87
CA HIS A 60 -5.48 -12.02 -7.91
C HIS A 60 -6.54 -11.66 -8.95
#